data_AF-A0A2E7Q334-F1
#
_entry.id   AF-A0A2E7Q334-F1
#
_cell.length_a   1.000
_cell.length_b   1.000
_cell.length_c   1.000
_cell.angle_alpha   90.00
_cell.angle_beta   90.00
_cell.angle_gamma   90.00
#
_symmetry.space_group_name_H-M   'P 1'
#
loop_
_entity.id
_entity.type
_entity.pdbx_description
1 polymer ?
#
loop_
_entity_poly.entity_id
_entity_poly.type
_entity_poly.pdbx_seq_one_letter_code
_entity_poly.pdbx_strand_id
1 'polypeptide(L)' 'MERLRRYSRRAFLVSSAAVAGGVAFGVYAVNSPPDNPLLADRGEGEAVFNPWVRIDGSGITLITPHIDLGQGATHAQAVL' A
#
# COMPACT_ATOMS: atom_id res chain seq x y z
N MET A 1 -6.45 7.87 49.46
CA MET A 1 -5.45 7.00 48.78
C MET A 1 -6.08 6.09 47.71
N GLU A 2 -7.13 5.34 47.99
CA GLU A 2 -7.71 4.37 47.03
C GLU A 2 -8.25 4.98 45.72
N ARG A 3 -8.81 6.19 45.80
CA ARG A 3 -9.38 6.88 44.64
C ARG A 3 -8.30 7.26 43.61
N LEU A 4 -7.14 7.76 44.08
CA LEU A 4 -5.98 8.06 43.24
C LEU A 4 -5.42 6.79 42.56
N ARG A 5 -5.33 5.68 43.30
CA ARG A 5 -4.91 4.37 42.77
C ARG A 5 -5.87 3.84 41.69
N ARG A 6 -7.17 4.07 41.86
CA ARG A 6 -8.20 3.68 40.88
C ARG A 6 -8.07 4.45 39.57
N TYR A 7 -7.82 5.76 39.65
CA TYR A 7 -7.64 6.60 38.46
C TYR A 7 -6.32 6.29 37.75
N SER A 8 -5.22 6.06 38.47
CA SER A 8 -3.94 5.71 37.86
C SER A 8 -3.98 4.36 37.14
N ARG A 9 -4.64 3.35 37.71
CA ARG A 9 -4.82 2.04 37.04
C ARG A 9 -5.61 2.17 35.74
N ARG A 10 -6.70 2.95 35.74
CA ARG A 10 -7.50 3.17 34.54
C ARG A 10 -6.72 3.93 33.47
N ALA A 11 -6.01 4.98 33.86
CA ALA A 11 -5.16 5.73 32.96
C ALA A 11 -4.11 4.82 32.30
N PHE A 12 -3.43 3.98 33.09
CA PHE A 12 -2.46 3.01 32.58
C PHE A 12 -3.10 2.00 31.61
N LEU A 13 -4.23 1.38 31.98
CA LEU A 13 -4.88 0.40 31.12
C LEU A 13 -5.35 1.01 29.79
N VAL A 14 -5.93 2.22 29.83
CA VAL A 14 -6.40 2.90 28.62
C VAL A 14 -5.23 3.35 27.75
N SER A 15 -4.17 3.92 28.33
CA SER A 15 -3.00 4.35 27.55
C SER A 15 -2.26 3.17 26.92
N SER A 16 -2.05 2.09 27.68
CA SER A 16 -1.44 0.87 27.14
C SER A 16 -2.29 0.25 26.04
N ALA A 17 -3.62 0.20 26.20
CA ALA A 17 -4.52 -0.30 25.15
C ALA A 17 -4.48 0.58 23.90
N ALA A 18 -4.44 1.91 24.05
CA ALA A 18 -4.34 2.84 22.93
C ALA A 18 -3.00 2.68 22.18
N VAL A 19 -1.88 2.55 22.90
CA VAL A 19 -0.56 2.33 22.29
C VAL A 19 -0.51 0.99 21.56
N ALA A 20 -0.93 -0.09 22.23
CA ALA A 20 -0.94 -1.43 21.63
C ALA A 20 -1.87 -1.50 20.40
N GLY A 21 -3.07 -0.92 20.50
CA GLY A 21 -4.02 -0.83 19.40
C GLY A 21 -3.47 0.00 18.23
N GLY A 22 -2.81 1.13 18.51
CA GLY A 22 -2.17 1.95 17.51
C GLY A 22 -1.04 1.22 16.76
N VAL A 23 -0.17 0.50 17.48
CA VAL A 23 0.88 -0.31 16.84
C VAL A 23 0.27 -1.44 16.00
N ALA A 24 -0.71 -2.16 16.54
CA ALA A 24 -1.37 -3.25 15.82
C ALA A 24 -2.03 -2.74 14.52
N PHE A 25 -2.76 -1.63 14.59
CA PHE A 25 -3.39 -1.01 13.42
C PHE A 25 -2.34 -0.46 12.43
N GLY A 26 -1.27 0.16 12.92
CA GLY A 26 -0.19 0.68 12.08
C GLY A 26 0.53 -0.43 11.32
N VAL A 27 0.87 -1.53 11.99
CA VAL A 27 1.47 -2.72 11.36
C VAL A 27 0.52 -3.34 10.34
N TYR A 28 -0.76 -3.45 10.68
CA TYR A 28 -1.78 -3.93 9.75
C TYR A 28 -1.85 -3.04 8.49
N ALA A 29 -1.89 -1.72 8.66
CA ALA A 29 -1.97 -0.78 7.55
C ALA A 29 -0.72 -0.80 6.66
N VAL A 30 0.48 -0.83 7.24
CA VAL A 30 1.75 -0.90 6.48
C VAL A 30 1.88 -2.20 5.68
N ASN A 31 1.39 -3.31 6.24
CA ASN A 31 1.43 -4.61 5.56
C ASN A 31 0.25 -4.85 4.62
N SER A 32 -0.76 -3.98 4.62
CA SER A 32 -1.89 -4.10 3.71
C SER A 32 -1.45 -3.69 2.31
N PRO A 33 -1.60 -4.55 1.29
CA PRO A 33 -1.28 -4.18 -0.09
C PRO A 33 -2.18 -3.00 -0.51
N PRO A 34 -1.61 -1.93 -1.08
CA PRO A 34 -2.43 -0.85 -1.62
C PRO A 34 -3.24 -1.36 -2.82
N ASP A 35 -4.42 -0.79 -3.01
CA ASP A 35 -5.24 -1.07 -4.18
C ASP A 35 -4.49 -0.73 -5.47
N ASN A 36 -4.76 -1.48 -6.52
CA ASN A 36 -4.13 -1.23 -7.81
C ASN A 36 -4.72 0.04 -8.45
N PRO A 37 -3.95 1.13 -8.61
CA PRO A 37 -4.47 2.40 -9.13
C PRO A 37 -5.00 2.30 -10.55
N LEU A 38 -4.47 1.36 -11.35
CA LEU A 38 -4.89 1.16 -12.74
C LEU A 38 -6.30 0.60 -12.87
N LEU A 39 -6.89 0.08 -11.78
CA LEU A 39 -8.28 -0.36 -11.77
C LEU A 39 -9.27 0.80 -11.84
N ALA A 40 -8.88 2.01 -11.39
CA ALA A 40 -9.76 3.17 -11.37
C ALA A 40 -10.06 3.69 -12.78
N ASP A 41 -9.07 3.63 -13.68
CA ASP A 41 -9.16 4.14 -15.06
C ASP A 41 -9.36 3.02 -16.10
N ARG A 42 -9.73 1.80 -15.67
CA ARG A 42 -9.85 0.64 -16.55
C ARG A 42 -11.04 0.79 -17.51
N GLY A 43 -10.77 0.82 -18.80
CA GLY A 43 -11.77 0.78 -19.86
C GLY A 43 -12.53 -0.56 -19.96
N GLU A 44 -13.61 -0.55 -20.72
CA GLU A 44 -14.35 -1.77 -21.05
C GLU A 44 -13.50 -2.66 -21.99
N GLY A 45 -13.30 -3.91 -21.61
CA GLY A 45 -12.43 -4.85 -22.35
C GLY A 45 -10.93 -4.75 -22.02
N GLU A 46 -10.50 -3.80 -21.18
CA GLU A 46 -9.11 -3.71 -20.74
C GLU A 46 -8.80 -4.68 -19.60
N ALA A 47 -7.59 -5.23 -19.59
CA ALA A 47 -7.08 -6.11 -18.55
C ALA A 47 -5.94 -5.43 -17.79
N VAL A 48 -6.08 -5.44 -16.46
CA VAL A 48 -5.11 -4.86 -15.53
C VAL A 48 -4.82 -5.91 -14.46
N PHE A 49 -3.60 -6.44 -14.46
CA PHE A 49 -3.19 -7.55 -13.58
C PHE A 49 -2.46 -7.06 -12.33
N ASN A 50 -1.70 -5.98 -12.47
CA ASN A 50 -0.90 -5.36 -11.41
C ASN A 50 -0.78 -3.85 -11.67
N PRO A 51 -0.16 -3.07 -10.76
CA PRO A 51 0.02 -1.62 -10.94
C PRO A 51 1.00 -1.20 -12.05
N TRP A 52 1.59 -2.13 -12.79
CA TRP A 52 2.69 -1.87 -13.72
C TRP A 52 2.35 -2.23 -15.17
N VAL A 53 1.31 -3.02 -15.40
CA VAL A 53 0.96 -3.55 -16.72
C VAL A 53 -0.52 -3.30 -17.01
N ARG A 54 -0.79 -2.57 -18.10
CA ARG A 54 -2.13 -2.40 -18.68
C ARG A 54 -2.15 -3.01 -20.08
N ILE A 55 -3.21 -3.76 -20.38
CA ILE A 55 -3.43 -4.35 -21.70
C ILE A 55 -4.78 -3.86 -22.22
N ASP A 56 -4.76 -3.31 -23.43
CA ASP A 56 -5.94 -2.80 -24.12
C ASP A 56 -5.88 -3.13 -25.63
N GLY A 57 -6.87 -2.67 -26.39
CA GLY A 57 -6.95 -2.95 -27.84
C GLY A 57 -5.84 -2.30 -28.67
N SER A 58 -5.09 -1.34 -28.12
CA SER A 58 -3.93 -0.70 -28.77
C SER A 58 -2.62 -1.44 -28.49
N GLY A 59 -2.53 -2.19 -27.38
CA GLY A 59 -1.37 -3.01 -27.05
C GLY A 59 -1.12 -3.17 -25.55
N ILE A 60 0.16 -3.34 -25.19
CA ILE A 60 0.63 -3.50 -23.81
C ILE A 60 1.37 -2.22 -23.40
N THR A 61 0.95 -1.61 -22.29
CA THR A 61 1.65 -0.48 -21.67
C THR A 61 2.38 -0.97 -20.42
N LEU A 62 3.70 -0.81 -20.40
CA LEU A 62 4.55 -1.04 -19.22
C LEU A 62 4.82 0.28 -18.50
N ILE A 63 4.47 0.35 -17.23
CA ILE A 63 4.70 1.51 -16.37
C ILE A 63 5.93 1.20 -15.53
N THR A 64 7.02 1.91 -15.77
CA THR A 64 8.30 1.62 -15.15
C THR A 64 8.49 2.45 -13.86
N PRO A 65 8.76 1.82 -12.71
CA PRO A 65 8.90 2.55 -11.44
C PRO A 65 10.22 3.33 -11.31
N HIS A 66 11.24 2.96 -12.08
CA HIS A 66 12.59 3.48 -11.92
C HIS A 66 12.97 4.35 -13.11
N ILE A 67 13.63 5.46 -12.81
CA ILE A 67 14.12 6.38 -13.83
C ILE A 67 15.15 5.67 -14.73
N ASP A 68 15.03 5.83 -16.04
CA ASP A 68 16.03 5.37 -16.99
C ASP A 68 17.02 6.49 -17.28
N LEU A 69 18.28 6.33 -16.84
CA LEU A 69 19.38 7.28 -17.04
C LEU A 69 20.30 6.88 -18.20
N GLY A 70 19.86 5.94 -19.05
CA GLY A 70 20.64 5.43 -20.17
C GLY A 70 21.21 4.03 -19.94
N GLN A 71 20.87 3.37 -18.82
CA GLN A 71 21.16 1.95 -18.63
C GLN A 71 20.28 1.03 -19.48
N GLY A 72 19.20 1.55 -20.08
CA GLY A 72 18.34 0.81 -21.01
C GLY A 72 17.34 -0.11 -20.32
N ALA A 73 16.96 0.19 -19.08
CA ALA A 73 16.00 -0.61 -18.31
C ALA A 73 14.64 -0.70 -19.02
N THR A 74 14.18 0.40 -19.63
CA THR A 74 12.90 0.44 -20.35
C THR A 74 12.96 -0.42 -21.62
N HIS A 75 14.07 -0.33 -22.36
CA HIS A 75 14.27 -1.15 -23.56
C HIS A 75 14.33 -2.64 -23.24
N ALA A 76 15.06 -3.03 -22.18
CA ALA A 76 15.15 -4.42 -21.77
C ALA A 76 13.78 -5.02 -21.41
N GLN A 77 12.91 -4.24 -20.74
CA GLN A 77 11.56 -4.68 -20.39
C GLN A 77 10.63 -4.83 -21.59
N ALA A 78 10.79 -4.02 -22.64
CA ALA A 78 9.97 -4.11 -23.85
C ALA A 78 10.35 -5.30 -24.76
N VAL A 79 11.54 -5.89 -24.56
CA VAL A 79 12.06 -7.00 -25.40
C VAL A 79 11.69 -8.38 -24.84
N LEU A 80 11.45 -8.49 -23.53
CA LEU A 80 11.09 -9.72 -22.83
C LEU A 80 9.57 -9.97 -22.84
#